data_AF-A0A3N8L7I0-F1
#
_entry.id   AF-A0A3N8L7I0-F1
#
_cell.length_a   1.000
_cell.length_b   1.000
_cell.length_c   1.000
_cell.angle_alpha   90.00
_cell.angle_beta   90.00
_cell.angle_gamma   90.00
#
_symmetry.space_group_name_H-M   'P 1'
#
loop_
_entity.id
_entity.type
_entity.pdbx_description
1 polymer ?
#
loop_
_entity_poly.entity_id
_entity_poly.type
_entity_poly.pdbx_seq_one_letter_code
_entity_poly.pdbx_strand_id
1 'polypeptide(L)'
;MSTKHTPITGFRIARPTARRGRSTSEYRLIRLSEARQHIDAFVTNALHRSLTRVMRESAVEHDARPSGKPAPPPQKAVFNVGRIDLSKCQLPIISAAEAEAMARRETLMHFGQDPDQ
;
A
#
# COMPACT_ATOMS: atom_id res chain seq x y z
N MET A 1 -11.09 29.63 29.97
CA MET A 1 -10.99 30.68 28.95
C MET A 1 -10.66 30.02 27.61
N SER A 2 -11.55 30.05 26.61
CA SER A 2 -11.27 29.46 25.30
C SER A 2 -10.67 30.50 24.36
N THR A 3 -9.44 30.24 23.92
CA THR A 3 -8.75 31.02 22.88
C THR A 3 -9.47 30.83 21.56
N LYS A 4 -10.15 31.88 21.08
CA LYS A 4 -10.75 31.91 19.75
C LYS A 4 -9.64 32.07 18.71
N HIS A 5 -9.45 31.08 17.85
CA HIS A 5 -8.50 31.16 16.74
C HIS A 5 -9.04 32.10 15.66
N THR A 6 -8.23 33.07 15.23
CA THR A 6 -8.53 33.95 14.10
C THR A 6 -8.38 33.19 12.78
N PRO A 7 -9.29 33.38 11.81
CA PRO A 7 -9.22 32.73 10.51
C PRO A 7 -8.01 33.24 9.71
N ILE A 8 -7.29 32.32 9.05
CA ILE A 8 -6.15 32.66 8.19
C ILE A 8 -6.68 33.37 6.94
N THR A 9 -6.34 34.65 6.81
CA THR A 9 -6.72 35.47 5.66
C THR A 9 -6.08 34.91 4.39
N GLY A 10 -6.89 34.59 3.37
CA GLY A 10 -6.42 34.08 2.08
C GLY A 10 -6.73 32.61 1.80
N PHE A 11 -7.06 31.80 2.82
CA PHE A 11 -7.52 30.43 2.60
C PHE A 11 -9.04 30.40 2.37
N ARG A 12 -9.46 30.19 1.11
CA ARG A 12 -10.86 29.84 0.80
C ARG A 12 -10.98 28.31 0.77
N ILE A 13 -11.59 27.73 1.80
CA ILE A 13 -12.06 26.34 1.71
C ILE A 13 -13.17 26.34 0.66
N ALA A 14 -12.88 25.80 -0.52
CA ALA A 14 -13.90 25.55 -1.52
C ALA A 14 -14.93 24.60 -0.91
N ARG A 15 -16.12 25.11 -0.57
CA ARG A 15 -17.23 24.25 -0.17
C ARG A 15 -17.53 23.34 -1.37
N PRO A 16 -17.49 22.01 -1.23
CA PRO A 16 -17.85 21.14 -2.34
C PRO A 16 -19.33 21.34 -2.64
N THR A 17 -19.60 22.09 -3.71
CA THR A 17 -20.92 22.21 -4.32
C THR A 17 -21.32 20.86 -4.89
N ALA A 18 -22.51 20.43 -4.48
CA ALA A 18 -23.30 19.33 -5.03
C ALA A 18 -22.69 17.92 -4.91
N ARG A 19 -23.32 17.15 -4.01
CA ARG A 19 -23.46 15.69 -3.98
C ARG A 19 -23.15 15.03 -5.34
N ARG A 20 -21.91 14.58 -5.54
CA ARG A 20 -21.70 13.37 -6.34
C ARG A 20 -22.13 12.23 -5.45
N GLY A 21 -23.25 11.59 -5.81
CA GLY A 21 -23.73 10.39 -5.13
C GLY A 21 -22.60 9.37 -5.08
N ARG A 22 -21.89 9.32 -3.95
CA ARG A 22 -21.25 8.09 -3.53
C ARG A 22 -22.42 7.17 -3.29
N SER A 23 -22.64 6.22 -4.20
CA SER A 23 -23.32 5.01 -3.80
C SER A 23 -22.57 4.56 -2.56
N THR A 24 -23.28 4.58 -1.43
CA THR A 24 -22.88 3.81 -0.27
C THR A 24 -22.62 2.42 -0.83
N SER A 25 -21.35 2.04 -0.86
CA SER A 25 -20.92 0.71 -1.20
C SER A 25 -21.56 -0.19 -0.17
N GLU A 26 -22.80 -0.61 -0.44
CA GLU A 26 -23.41 -1.76 0.18
C GLU A 26 -22.35 -2.84 0.09
N TYR A 27 -21.95 -3.38 1.24
CA TYR A 27 -21.10 -4.55 1.33
C TYR A 27 -21.85 -5.70 0.65
N ARG A 28 -21.81 -5.75 -0.68
CA ARG A 28 -22.16 -6.94 -1.44
C ARG A 28 -21.08 -7.93 -1.10
N LEU A 29 -21.43 -8.93 -0.31
CA LEU A 29 -20.63 -10.12 -0.11
C LEU A 29 -20.29 -10.64 -1.51
N ILE A 30 -19.03 -10.43 -1.93
CA ILE A 30 -18.55 -10.83 -3.25
C ILE A 30 -18.84 -12.33 -3.33
N ARG A 31 -19.72 -12.71 -4.26
CA ARG A 31 -20.07 -14.13 -4.42
C ARG A 31 -18.78 -14.84 -4.85
N LEU A 32 -18.50 -16.01 -4.27
CA LEU A 32 -17.28 -16.76 -4.57
C LEU A 32 -17.05 -16.98 -6.09
N SER A 33 -18.13 -17.03 -6.88
CA SER A 33 -18.09 -17.07 -8.33
C SER A 33 -17.46 -15.82 -8.97
N GLU A 34 -17.78 -14.62 -8.48
CA GLU A 34 -17.24 -13.35 -8.99
C GLU A 34 -15.77 -13.21 -8.62
N ALA A 35 -15.39 -13.58 -7.38
CA ALA A 35 -13.99 -13.59 -6.95
C ALA A 35 -13.14 -14.54 -7.82
N ARG A 36 -13.66 -15.74 -8.14
CA ARG A 36 -13.00 -16.69 -9.05
C ARG A 36 -12.84 -16.10 -10.46
N GLN A 37 -13.89 -15.49 -11.01
CA GLN A 37 -13.82 -14.83 -12.32
C GLN A 37 -12.75 -13.73 -12.37
N HIS A 38 -12.60 -12.96 -11.30
CA HIS A 38 -11.55 -11.93 -11.22
C HIS A 38 -10.14 -12.54 -11.16
N ILE A 39 -9.96 -13.64 -10.41
CA ILE A 39 -8.68 -14.35 -10.34
C ILE A 39 -8.32 -14.95 -11.71
N ASP A 40 -9.28 -15.61 -12.37
CA ASP A 40 -9.06 -16.22 -13.69
C ASP A 40 -8.74 -15.16 -14.75
N ALA A 41 -9.45 -14.03 -14.75
CA ALA A 41 -9.17 -12.89 -15.62
C ALA A 41 -7.78 -12.28 -15.34
N PHE A 42 -7.34 -12.26 -14.08
CA PHE A 42 -6.01 -11.77 -13.72
C PHE A 42 -4.90 -12.71 -14.24
N VAL A 43 -5.05 -14.02 -14.01
CA VAL A 43 -4.08 -15.04 -14.45
C VAL A 43 -3.96 -15.06 -15.96
N THR A 44 -5.08 -15.06 -16.69
CA THR A 44 -5.09 -15.04 -18.16
C THR A 44 -4.40 -13.80 -18.73
N ASN A 45 -4.66 -12.62 -18.17
CA ASN A 45 -4.00 -11.38 -18.59
C ASN A 45 -2.49 -11.39 -18.28
N ALA A 46 -2.09 -11.93 -17.13
CA ALA A 46 -0.69 -12.04 -16.76
C ALA A 46 0.07 -13.00 -17.71
N LEU A 47 -0.52 -14.16 -18.02
CA LEU A 47 0.01 -15.13 -18.97
C LEU A 47 0.09 -14.57 -20.39
N HIS A 48 -0.94 -13.83 -20.83
CA HIS A 48 -0.91 -13.20 -22.15
C HIS A 48 0.21 -12.16 -22.27
N ARG A 49 0.42 -11.36 -21.21
CA ARG A 49 1.51 -10.38 -21.16
C ARG A 49 2.89 -11.04 -21.11
N SER A 50 3.06 -12.10 -20.33
CA SER A 50 4.34 -12.82 -20.27
C SER A 50 4.64 -13.51 -21.60
N LEU A 51 3.65 -14.16 -22.21
CA LEU A 51 3.80 -14.78 -23.53
C LEU A 51 4.16 -13.73 -24.59
N THR A 52 3.44 -12.60 -24.63
CA THR A 52 3.74 -11.50 -25.56
C THR A 52 5.14 -10.93 -25.35
N ARG A 53 5.59 -10.86 -24.10
CA ARG A 53 6.95 -10.42 -23.76
C ARG A 53 8.00 -11.41 -24.25
N VAL A 54 7.81 -12.71 -24.00
CA VAL A 54 8.72 -13.77 -24.47
C VAL A 54 8.78 -13.78 -25.99
N MET A 55 7.64 -13.67 -26.68
CA MET A 55 7.59 -13.61 -28.15
C MET A 55 8.28 -12.37 -28.70
N ARG A 56 8.21 -11.22 -28.02
CA ARG A 56 8.96 -10.02 -28.40
C ARG A 56 10.45 -10.18 -28.17
N GLU A 57 10.85 -10.75 -27.03
CA GLU A 57 12.26 -11.02 -26.73
C GLU A 57 12.86 -12.01 -27.72
N SER A 58 12.14 -13.07 -28.09
CA SER A 58 12.59 -14.03 -29.12
C SER A 58 12.60 -13.46 -30.53
N ALA A 59 11.61 -12.62 -30.90
CA ALA A 59 11.62 -11.92 -32.19
C ALA A 59 12.79 -10.91 -32.28
N VAL A 60 13.15 -10.26 -31.18
CA VAL A 60 14.31 -9.35 -31.09
C VAL A 60 15.65 -10.09 -31.16
N GLU A 61 15.72 -11.37 -30.78
CA GLU A 61 16.91 -12.20 -31.01
C GLU A 61 17.07 -12.65 -32.46
N HIS A 62 15.97 -12.76 -33.22
CA HIS A 62 16.00 -13.18 -34.63
C HIS A 62 16.23 -12.04 -35.63
N ASP A 63 15.82 -10.80 -35.31
CA ASP A 63 16.17 -9.62 -36.11
C ASP A 63 17.45 -8.97 -35.58
N ALA A 64 18.50 -8.96 -36.40
CA ALA A 64 19.77 -8.32 -36.13
C ALA A 64 19.58 -6.92 -35.53
N ARG A 65 19.84 -6.80 -34.23
CA ARG A 65 19.83 -5.57 -33.45
C ARG A 65 20.64 -4.48 -34.18
N PRO A 66 20.06 -3.34 -34.61
CA PRO A 66 20.88 -2.19 -34.91
C PRO A 66 21.55 -1.77 -33.59
N SER A 67 22.87 -1.62 -33.65
CA SER A 67 23.74 -1.13 -32.59
C SER A 67 23.39 0.31 -32.19
N GLY A 68 22.23 0.51 -31.58
CA GLY A 68 21.86 1.73 -30.87
C GLY A 68 21.93 1.44 -29.39
N LYS A 69 22.81 2.12 -28.66
CA LYS A 69 22.77 2.14 -27.19
C LYS A 69 21.33 2.48 -26.76
N PRO A 70 20.66 1.64 -25.95
CA PRO A 70 19.37 2.02 -25.40
C PRO A 70 19.55 3.31 -24.61
N ALA A 71 18.77 4.34 -24.93
CA ALA A 71 18.72 5.54 -24.10
C ALA A 71 18.28 5.12 -22.68
N PRO A 72 18.95 5.61 -21.63
CA PRO A 72 18.57 5.26 -20.27
C PRO A 72 17.11 5.68 -20.02
N PRO A 73 16.31 4.84 -19.33
CA PRO A 73 14.94 5.19 -19.02
C PRO A 73 14.91 6.50 -18.21
N PRO A 74 13.88 7.34 -18.40
CA PRO A 74 13.73 8.56 -17.61
C PRO A 74 13.69 8.18 -16.13
N GLN A 75 14.67 8.68 -15.37
CA GLN A 75 14.76 8.44 -13.94
C GLN A 75 13.50 9.02 -13.30
N LYS A 76 12.59 8.13 -12.87
CA LYS A 76 11.49 8.55 -12.01
C LYS A 76 12.12 9.15 -10.76
N ALA A 77 11.68 10.34 -10.37
CA ALA A 77 12.02 10.91 -9.07
C ALA A 77 11.36 10.03 -7.98
N VAL A 78 11.95 8.87 -7.73
CA VAL A 78 11.70 8.09 -6.53
C VAL A 78 12.29 8.94 -5.42
N PHE A 79 11.49 9.28 -4.42
CA PHE A 79 11.99 9.91 -3.20
C PHE A 79 13.26 9.18 -2.79
N ASN A 80 14.30 9.93 -2.44
CA ASN A 80 15.58 9.37 -2.03
C ASN A 80 15.37 8.75 -0.64
N VAL A 81 14.69 7.60 -0.58
CA VAL A 81 14.52 6.82 0.63
C VAL A 81 15.90 6.23 0.87
N GLY A 82 16.64 6.82 1.81
CA GLY A 82 17.94 6.31 2.22
C GLY A 82 17.85 4.82 2.48
N ARG A 83 18.93 4.08 2.17
CA ARG A 83 18.97 2.64 2.41
C ARG A 83 18.56 2.37 3.85
N ILE A 84 17.55 1.52 4.03
CA ILE A 84 17.09 1.12 5.36
C ILE A 84 18.24 0.35 6.01
N ASP A 85 18.68 0.85 7.15
CA ASP A 85 19.69 0.19 7.97
C ASP A 85 19.06 -1.05 8.63
N LEU A 86 19.42 -2.24 8.14
CA LEU A 86 18.83 -3.50 8.59
C LEU A 86 19.12 -3.78 10.08
N SER A 87 20.20 -3.23 10.66
CA SER A 87 20.44 -3.38 12.09
C SER A 87 19.42 -2.63 12.94
N LYS A 88 18.74 -1.62 12.38
CA LYS A 88 17.64 -0.90 13.04
C LYS A 88 16.29 -1.59 12.88
N CYS A 89 16.20 -2.64 12.06
CA CYS A 89 14.98 -3.42 11.82
C CYS A 89 14.88 -4.70 12.65
N GLN A 90 15.83 -4.94 13.57
CA GLN A 90 15.78 -6.09 14.46
C GLN A 90 14.85 -5.79 15.64
N LEU A 91 13.75 -6.53 15.72
CA LEU A 91 12.89 -6.53 16.90
C LEU A 91 13.43 -7.54 17.92
N PRO A 92 13.30 -7.27 19.23
CA PRO A 92 13.63 -8.25 20.25
C PRO A 92 12.75 -9.49 20.10
N ILE A 93 13.37 -10.66 20.26
CA ILE A 93 12.63 -11.94 20.30
C ILE A 93 12.09 -12.07 21.73
N ILE A 94 10.77 -12.05 21.85
CA ILE A 94 10.06 -12.27 23.12
C ILE A 94 9.22 -13.54 23.02
N SER A 95 9.04 -14.23 24.15
CA SER A 95 8.16 -15.38 24.23
C SER A 95 6.69 -14.95 24.13
N ALA A 96 5.81 -15.88 23.74
CA ALA A 96 4.37 -15.61 23.68
C ALA A 96 3.81 -15.18 25.06
N ALA A 97 4.29 -15.81 26.13
CA ALA A 97 3.89 -15.48 27.50
C ALA A 97 4.32 -14.05 27.90
N GLU A 98 5.54 -13.63 27.52
CA GLU A 98 6.00 -12.26 27.75
C GLU A 98 5.18 -11.25 26.95
N ALA A 99 4.90 -11.54 25.68
CA ALA A 99 4.07 -10.68 24.83
C ALA A 99 2.67 -10.49 25.42
N GLU A 100 2.05 -11.58 25.90
CA GLU A 100 0.74 -11.55 26.55
C GLU A 100 0.78 -10.78 27.87
N ALA A 101 1.80 -10.99 28.71
CA ALA A 101 1.97 -10.27 29.96
C ALA A 101 2.13 -8.76 29.72
N MET A 102 2.90 -8.36 28.71
CA MET A 102 3.07 -6.96 28.30
C MET A 102 1.75 -6.35 27.83
N ALA A 103 1.04 -7.03 26.93
CA ALA A 103 -0.24 -6.55 26.41
C ALA A 103 -1.30 -6.43 27.52
N ARG A 104 -1.36 -7.41 28.43
CA ARG A 104 -2.25 -7.38 29.59
C ARG A 104 -1.92 -6.19 30.49
N ARG A 105 -0.64 -5.99 30.82
CA ARG A 105 -0.20 -4.87 31.66
C ARG A 105 -0.55 -3.51 31.05
N GLU A 106 -0.28 -3.32 29.77
CA GLU A 106 -0.66 -2.09 29.04
C GLU A 106 -2.17 -1.87 29.07
N THR A 107 -2.95 -2.93 28.85
CA THR A 107 -4.41 -2.87 28.88
C THR A 107 -4.92 -2.48 30.27
N LEU A 108 -4.43 -3.11 31.33
CA LEU A 108 -4.82 -2.80 32.70
C LEU A 108 -4.51 -1.34 33.06
N MET A 109 -3.30 -0.87 32.71
CA MET A 109 -2.91 0.53 32.89
C MET A 109 -3.83 1.50 32.14
N HIS A 110 -4.24 1.17 30.92
CA HIS A 110 -5.19 1.99 30.16
C HIS A 110 -6.57 2.09 30.81
N PHE A 111 -7.01 1.07 31.54
CA PHE A 111 -8.28 1.08 32.28
C PHE A 111 -8.15 1.52 33.75
N GLY A 112 -6.97 1.98 34.18
CA GLY A 112 -6.71 2.42 35.55
C GLY A 112 -6.72 1.29 36.58
N GLN A 113 -6.47 0.05 36.13
CA GLN A 113 -6.35 -1.14 36.96
C GLN A 113 -4.87 -1.40 37.27
N ASP A 114 -4.57 -1.89 38.47
CA ASP A 114 -3.20 -2.23 38.89
C ASP A 114 -2.74 -3.51 38.15
N PRO A 115 -1.67 -3.44 37.34
CA PRO A 115 -1.19 -4.61 36.60
C PRO A 115 -0.42 -5.64 37.44
N ASP A 116 0.01 -5.27 38.66
CA ASP A 116 0.85 -6.11 39.51
C ASP A 116 0.04 -6.81 40.64
N GLN A 117 -1.30 -6.78 40.53
CA GLN A 117 -2.25 -7.54 41.37
C GLN A 117 -2.47 -8.99 40.92
#